data_AF-A0AAV7M4T8-F1
#
_entry.id   AF-A0AAV7M4T8-F1
#
_cell.length_a   1.000
_cell.length_b   1.000
_cell.length_c   1.000
_cell.angle_alpha   90.00
_cell.angle_beta   90.00
_cell.angle_gamma   90.00
#
_symmetry.space_group_name_H-M   'P 1'
#
loop_
_entity.id
_entity.type
_entity.pdbx_description
1 polymer ?
#
loop_
_entity_poly.entity_id
_entity_poly.type
_entity_poly.pdbx_seq_one_letter_code
_entity_poly.pdbx_strand_id
1 'polypeptide(L)'
;MAERRRLREQAAAELLDNSKTNIGPPGVQMHTTSSIINQLEKARISELKKWWEMTSLTKYIESGRVPRGLCILILPTLGDMDPDLLEEWRMQTADCSTKLMGTLITQAKRRMDEQITKIEQLTKDLEKMVNQQEVSNQLAKMEERIKNKEEEIKLRKAHKFNRDKLDYEHGRIYTFARKYDNARTKDVSKSGADDATHHISADDSSEIGSSADEAPQNKLDFQEEMRLMQMVTPPPGQNRRRGRGSGRRGGWDYVGTRIELYKFVCKLRLIKKISNKDKNSFVDNVNRRALVSGFNNADSSQLMAINDLANERNELVCSTYDDTNTNTSTLN
;
A
#
# COMPACT_ATOMS: atom_id res chain seq x y z
N MET A 1 -19.60 5.16 59.94
CA MET A 1 -18.84 5.20 58.66
C MET A 1 -17.81 4.07 58.53
N ALA A 2 -17.03 3.74 59.57
CA ALA A 2 -16.04 2.65 59.53
C ALA A 2 -16.64 1.27 59.19
N GLU A 3 -17.83 0.97 59.71
CA GLU A 3 -18.51 -0.32 59.49
C GLU A 3 -18.96 -0.53 58.03
N ARG A 4 -19.43 0.53 57.35
CA ARG A 4 -19.75 0.51 55.92
C ARG A 4 -18.53 0.28 55.02
N ARG A 5 -17.34 0.69 55.47
CA ARG A 5 -16.08 0.42 54.75
C ARG A 5 -15.69 -1.04 54.88
N ARG A 6 -15.83 -1.61 56.07
CA ARG A 6 -15.53 -3.04 56.34
C ARG A 6 -16.43 -3.98 55.55
N LEU A 7 -17.72 -3.66 55.44
CA LEU A 7 -18.67 -4.44 54.63
C LEU A 7 -18.38 -4.36 53.12
N ARG A 8 -17.89 -3.22 52.62
CA ARG A 8 -17.46 -3.08 51.22
C ARG A 8 -16.18 -3.84 50.93
N GLU A 9 -15.23 -3.85 51.87
CA GLU A 9 -13.97 -4.61 51.74
C GLU A 9 -14.23 -6.12 51.82
N GLN A 10 -15.17 -6.59 52.66
CA GLN A 10 -15.59 -8.00 52.68
C GLN A 10 -16.33 -8.42 51.41
N ALA A 11 -17.27 -7.60 50.92
CA ALA A 11 -17.98 -7.89 49.65
C ALA A 11 -17.03 -7.90 48.43
N ALA A 12 -16.00 -7.05 48.43
CA ALA A 12 -14.97 -7.06 47.40
C ALA A 12 -14.09 -8.32 47.48
N ALA A 13 -13.79 -8.81 48.68
CA ALA A 13 -13.02 -10.03 48.87
C ALA A 13 -13.78 -11.29 48.42
N GLU A 14 -15.09 -11.39 48.70
CA GLU A 14 -15.92 -12.51 48.24
C GLU A 14 -16.10 -12.55 46.71
N LEU A 15 -16.15 -11.40 46.05
CA LEU A 15 -16.19 -11.34 44.58
C LEU A 15 -14.88 -11.82 43.93
N LEU A 16 -13.74 -11.61 44.59
CA LEU A 16 -12.44 -12.10 44.10
C LEU A 16 -12.29 -13.62 44.30
N ASP A 17 -12.87 -14.19 45.35
CA ASP A 17 -12.72 -15.63 45.65
C ASP A 17 -13.62 -16.51 44.77
N ASN A 18 -14.84 -16.03 44.45
CA ASN A 18 -15.74 -16.73 43.52
C ASN A 18 -15.25 -16.72 42.05
N SER A 19 -14.24 -15.91 41.71
CA SER A 19 -13.61 -15.92 40.38
C SER A 19 -12.56 -17.01 40.20
N LYS A 20 -12.12 -17.69 41.27
CA LYS A 20 -11.02 -18.67 41.25
C LYS A 20 -11.45 -20.13 41.08
N THR A 21 -12.73 -20.46 41.15
CA THR A 21 -13.19 -21.86 41.12
C THR A 21 -13.67 -22.33 39.75
N ASN A 22 -13.63 -21.49 38.71
CA ASN A 22 -13.85 -21.93 37.33
C ASN A 22 -12.52 -22.24 36.62
N ILE A 23 -11.72 -23.13 37.22
CA ILE A 23 -10.55 -23.73 36.57
C ILE A 23 -11.08 -24.87 35.71
N GLY A 24 -11.63 -24.51 34.55
CA GLY A 24 -11.66 -25.43 33.42
C GLY A 24 -10.21 -25.86 33.10
N PRO A 25 -10.02 -27.06 32.54
CA PRO A 25 -8.70 -27.63 32.28
C PRO A 25 -7.80 -26.60 31.56
N PRO A 26 -6.51 -26.50 31.94
CA PRO A 26 -5.63 -25.44 31.48
C PRO A 26 -5.51 -25.46 29.95
N GLY A 27 -6.16 -24.49 29.32
CA GLY A 27 -5.42 -23.53 28.52
C GLY A 27 -5.28 -23.82 27.03
N VAL A 28 -6.18 -24.57 26.39
CA VAL A 28 -6.32 -24.45 24.92
C VAL A 28 -7.16 -23.21 24.65
N GLN A 29 -6.51 -22.04 24.51
CA GLN A 29 -7.18 -20.84 24.00
C GLN A 29 -7.68 -21.16 22.60
N MET A 30 -8.96 -21.51 22.48
CA MET A 30 -9.65 -21.61 21.20
C MET A 30 -9.68 -20.21 20.60
N HIS A 31 -8.69 -19.89 19.78
CA HIS A 31 -8.70 -18.67 18.99
C HIS A 31 -9.90 -18.73 18.05
N THR A 32 -10.85 -17.83 18.23
CA THR A 32 -11.98 -17.68 17.33
C THR A 32 -11.44 -17.40 15.92
N THR A 33 -12.07 -17.98 14.90
CA THR A 33 -11.74 -17.79 13.47
C THR A 33 -11.52 -16.31 13.11
N SER A 34 -12.39 -15.43 13.60
CA SER A 34 -12.29 -13.98 13.42
C SER A 34 -10.99 -13.39 13.99
N SER A 35 -10.51 -13.90 15.13
CA SER A 35 -9.23 -13.47 15.73
C SER A 35 -8.06 -13.80 14.82
N ILE A 36 -8.00 -15.02 14.27
CA ILE A 36 -6.94 -15.46 13.37
C ILE A 36 -6.94 -14.62 12.08
N ILE A 37 -8.11 -14.37 11.50
CA ILE A 37 -8.26 -13.53 10.30
C ILE A 37 -7.78 -12.10 10.56
N ASN A 38 -8.16 -11.50 11.69
CA ASN A 38 -7.71 -10.16 12.06
C ASN A 38 -6.18 -10.10 12.27
N GLN A 39 -5.59 -11.15 12.84
CA GLN A 39 -4.14 -11.26 12.98
C GLN A 39 -3.44 -11.41 11.64
N LEU A 40 -4.02 -12.19 10.72
CA LEU A 40 -3.51 -12.39 9.37
C LEU A 40 -3.56 -11.06 8.59
N GLU A 41 -4.66 -10.32 8.68
CA GLU A 41 -4.81 -9.00 8.07
C GLU A 41 -3.73 -8.03 8.56
N LYS A 42 -3.55 -7.93 9.88
CA LYS A 42 -2.52 -7.07 10.49
C LYS A 42 -1.12 -7.46 10.03
N ALA A 43 -0.82 -8.76 9.96
CA ALA A 43 0.47 -9.27 9.50
C ALA A 43 0.72 -8.92 8.02
N ARG A 44 -0.29 -9.12 7.15
CA ARG A 44 -0.23 -8.76 5.72
C ARG A 44 -0.05 -7.27 5.48
N ILE A 45 -0.81 -6.41 6.18
CA ILE A 45 -0.63 -4.96 6.09
C ILE A 45 0.76 -4.54 6.59
N SER A 46 1.26 -5.19 7.63
CA SER A 46 2.60 -4.95 8.19
C SER A 46 3.72 -5.36 7.23
N GLU A 47 3.57 -6.49 6.52
CA GLU A 47 4.43 -6.95 5.42
C GLU A 47 4.45 -5.92 4.29
N LEU A 48 3.26 -5.55 3.79
CA LEU A 48 3.07 -4.58 2.71
C LEU A 48 3.74 -3.24 2.99
N LYS A 49 3.61 -2.71 4.22
CA LYS A 49 4.26 -1.46 4.63
C LYS A 49 5.78 -1.54 4.54
N LYS A 50 6.39 -2.65 5.01
CA LYS A 50 7.84 -2.87 4.94
C LYS A 50 8.32 -3.00 3.50
N TRP A 51 7.58 -3.72 2.68
CA TRP A 51 7.90 -3.87 1.26
C TRP A 51 7.92 -2.51 0.53
N TRP A 52 6.89 -1.68 0.75
CA TRP A 52 6.84 -0.33 0.18
C TRP A 52 7.89 0.61 0.76
N GLU A 53 8.28 0.44 2.02
CA GLU A 53 9.39 1.16 2.62
C GLU A 53 10.70 0.84 1.90
N MET A 54 11.06 -0.43 1.79
CA MET A 54 12.25 -0.89 1.07
C MET A 54 12.25 -0.41 -0.38
N THR A 55 11.18 -0.69 -1.12
CA THR A 55 11.06 -0.31 -2.54
C THR A 55 11.21 1.20 -2.73
N SER A 56 10.60 2.00 -1.84
CA SER A 56 10.75 3.45 -1.92
C SER A 56 12.18 3.91 -1.65
N LEU A 57 12.85 3.36 -0.63
CA LEU A 57 14.23 3.73 -0.29
C LEU A 57 15.21 3.29 -1.38
N THR A 58 15.05 2.10 -1.95
CA THR A 58 15.83 1.64 -3.11
C THR A 58 15.72 2.62 -4.26
N LYS A 59 14.50 3.07 -4.59
CA LYS A 59 14.29 4.07 -5.64
C LYS A 59 15.00 5.40 -5.35
N TYR A 60 15.03 5.84 -4.09
CA TYR A 60 15.78 7.04 -3.70
C TYR A 60 17.27 6.86 -3.98
N ILE A 61 17.86 5.74 -3.53
CA ILE A 61 19.27 5.39 -3.73
C ILE A 61 19.62 5.32 -5.23
N GLU A 62 18.85 4.55 -6.01
CA GLU A 62 19.06 4.41 -7.47
C GLU A 62 19.04 5.76 -8.20
N SER A 63 18.25 6.69 -7.67
CA SER A 63 18.06 8.00 -8.26
C SER A 63 19.04 9.07 -7.75
N GLY A 64 19.97 8.70 -6.85
CA GLY A 64 20.95 9.61 -6.24
C GLY A 64 20.31 10.66 -5.34
N ARG A 65 19.18 10.36 -4.71
CA ARG A 65 18.39 11.32 -3.92
C ARG A 65 18.22 10.86 -2.47
N VAL A 66 18.19 11.82 -1.55
CA VAL A 66 17.88 11.64 -0.13
C VAL A 66 16.48 12.20 0.15
N PRO A 67 15.58 11.43 0.79
CA PRO A 67 14.26 11.94 1.20
C PRO A 67 14.40 13.14 2.13
N ARG A 68 13.54 14.16 2.01
CA ARG A 68 13.61 15.39 2.83
C ARG A 68 13.70 15.13 4.34
N GLY A 69 12.99 14.12 4.83
CA GLY A 69 12.96 13.76 6.25
C GLY A 69 14.21 13.03 6.76
N LEU A 70 15.13 12.67 5.86
CA LEU A 70 16.40 11.99 6.16
C LEU A 70 17.61 12.86 5.80
N CYS A 71 17.40 14.06 5.27
CA CYS A 71 18.46 15.02 5.05
C CYS A 71 18.98 15.53 6.40
N ILE A 72 20.28 15.41 6.63
CA ILE A 72 20.95 15.96 7.82
C ILE A 72 21.22 17.44 7.54
N LEU A 73 20.55 18.33 8.29
CA LEU A 73 20.64 19.79 8.11
C LEU A 73 21.58 20.47 9.12
N ILE A 74 22.53 19.71 9.68
CA ILE A 74 23.50 20.24 10.63
C ILE A 74 24.52 21.07 9.84
N LEU A 75 24.79 22.30 10.27
CA LEU A 75 25.84 23.13 9.71
C LEU A 75 27.16 22.89 10.46
N PRO A 76 28.32 22.99 9.80
CA PRO A 76 29.61 23.04 10.49
C PRO A 76 29.65 24.18 11.52
N THR A 77 30.29 23.95 12.66
CA THR A 77 30.46 24.98 13.71
C THR A 77 31.58 25.99 13.39
N LEU A 78 32.27 25.86 12.25
CA LEU A 78 33.34 26.78 11.88
C LEU A 78 32.75 28.14 11.46
N GLY A 79 33.32 29.21 12.01
CA GLY A 79 32.78 30.58 11.94
C GLY A 79 32.76 31.21 10.55
N ASP A 80 33.59 30.72 9.62
CA ASP A 80 33.64 31.19 8.24
C ASP A 80 33.24 30.05 7.31
N MET A 81 32.05 30.14 6.72
CA MET A 81 31.54 29.12 5.79
C MET A 81 31.90 29.48 4.35
N ASP A 82 33.08 29.04 3.94
CA ASP A 82 33.48 28.97 2.55
C ASP A 82 32.42 28.15 1.76
N PRO A 83 31.90 28.65 0.61
CA PRO A 83 30.99 27.89 -0.24
C PRO A 83 31.51 26.49 -0.60
N ASP A 84 32.83 26.33 -0.80
CA ASP A 84 33.42 25.05 -1.18
C ASP A 84 33.35 24.04 -0.02
N LEU A 85 33.67 24.49 1.20
CA LEU A 85 33.54 23.67 2.41
C LEU A 85 32.08 23.25 2.66
N LEU A 86 31.12 24.16 2.40
CA LEU A 86 29.71 23.86 2.60
C LEU A 86 29.21 22.80 1.61
N GLU A 87 29.70 22.82 0.37
CA GLU A 87 29.36 21.80 -0.62
C GLU A 87 29.97 20.45 -0.26
N GLU A 88 31.25 20.40 0.14
CA GLU A 88 31.88 19.17 0.61
C GLU A 88 31.11 18.58 1.81
N TRP A 89 30.72 19.42 2.77
CA TRP A 89 29.92 19.00 3.91
C TRP A 89 28.55 18.44 3.51
N ARG A 90 27.87 19.04 2.52
CA ARG A 90 26.60 18.51 1.97
C ARG A 90 26.79 17.16 1.32
N MET A 91 27.89 16.94 0.61
CA MET A 91 28.19 15.64 0.03
C MET A 91 28.42 14.57 1.11
N GLN A 92 29.22 14.88 2.13
CA GLN A 92 29.49 13.96 3.24
C GLN A 92 28.20 13.58 4.00
N THR A 93 27.35 14.56 4.29
CA THR A 93 26.06 14.33 4.96
C THR A 93 25.10 13.52 4.07
N ALA A 94 25.05 13.79 2.76
CA ALA A 94 24.26 13.01 1.81
C ALA A 94 24.72 11.55 1.70
N ASP A 95 26.02 11.30 1.68
CA ASP A 95 26.60 9.95 1.70
C ASP A 95 26.21 9.20 2.99
N CYS A 96 26.30 9.86 4.14
CA CYS A 96 25.85 9.31 5.42
C CYS A 96 24.36 8.92 5.39
N SER A 97 23.49 9.82 4.92
CA SER A 97 22.06 9.54 4.77
C SER A 97 21.79 8.39 3.81
N THR A 98 22.58 8.27 2.73
CA THR A 98 22.46 7.17 1.76
C THR A 98 22.84 5.82 2.38
N LYS A 99 23.94 5.77 3.14
CA LYS A 99 24.34 4.59 3.91
C LYS A 99 23.28 4.21 4.95
N LEU A 100 22.67 5.20 5.60
CA LEU A 100 21.55 4.98 6.52
C LEU A 100 20.34 4.35 5.81
N MET A 101 19.97 4.82 4.61
CA MET A 101 18.90 4.19 3.80
C MET A 101 19.21 2.71 3.51
N GLY A 102 20.45 2.38 3.12
CA GLY A 102 20.87 0.99 2.92
C GLY A 102 20.73 0.13 4.18
N THR A 103 21.05 0.69 5.34
CA THR A 103 20.90 0.03 6.65
C THR A 103 19.42 -0.21 6.98
N LEU A 104 18.55 0.79 6.73
CA LEU A 104 17.10 0.68 6.91
C LEU A 104 16.48 -0.39 6.00
N ILE A 105 16.91 -0.47 4.73
CA ILE A 105 16.47 -1.53 3.81
C ILE A 105 16.85 -2.91 4.34
N THR A 106 18.09 -3.08 4.82
CA THR A 106 18.58 -4.34 5.37
C THR A 106 17.78 -4.76 6.61
N GLN A 107 17.52 -3.82 7.53
CA GLN A 107 16.70 -4.10 8.72
C GLN A 107 15.24 -4.41 8.35
N ALA A 108 14.67 -3.69 7.39
CA ALA A 108 13.31 -3.92 6.92
C ALA A 108 13.16 -5.30 6.26
N LYS A 109 14.17 -5.75 5.51
CA LYS A 109 14.23 -7.09 4.91
C LYS A 109 14.17 -8.18 5.98
N ARG A 110 15.05 -8.11 6.99
CA ARG A 110 15.06 -9.07 8.11
C ARG A 110 13.69 -9.16 8.81
N ARG A 111 13.07 -8.01 9.10
CA ARG A 111 11.74 -7.97 9.72
C ARG A 111 10.63 -8.44 8.78
N MET A 112 10.83 -8.39 7.47
CA MET A 112 9.86 -8.90 6.49
C MET A 112 9.85 -10.43 6.52
N ASP A 113 11.01 -11.06 6.58
CA ASP A 113 11.14 -12.52 6.68
C ASP A 113 10.39 -13.07 7.91
N GLU A 114 10.50 -12.38 9.06
CA GLU A 114 9.72 -12.68 10.28
C GLU A 114 8.19 -12.54 10.08
N GLN A 115 7.74 -11.58 9.26
CA GLN A 115 6.31 -11.45 8.96
C GLN A 115 5.83 -12.55 8.02
N ILE A 116 6.65 -12.94 7.04
CA ILE A 116 6.31 -14.00 6.08
C ILE A 116 6.08 -15.31 6.82
N THR A 117 6.97 -15.70 7.74
CA THR A 117 6.81 -16.91 8.54
C THR A 117 5.55 -16.86 9.41
N LYS A 118 5.25 -15.71 10.02
CA LYS A 118 4.02 -15.49 10.80
C LYS A 118 2.76 -15.64 9.94
N ILE A 119 2.77 -15.07 8.73
CA ILE A 119 1.67 -15.18 7.77
C ILE A 119 1.46 -16.64 7.37
N GLU A 120 2.53 -17.36 7.06
CA GLU A 120 2.48 -18.79 6.69
C GLU A 120 1.89 -19.63 7.83
N GLN A 121 2.27 -19.36 9.09
CA GLN A 121 1.71 -20.04 10.25
C GLN A 121 0.21 -19.73 10.43
N LEU A 122 -0.20 -18.46 10.40
CA LEU A 122 -1.60 -18.06 10.53
C LEU A 122 -2.48 -18.63 9.41
N THR A 123 -1.92 -18.76 8.20
CA THR A 123 -2.62 -19.37 7.05
C THR A 123 -2.85 -20.85 7.32
N LYS A 124 -1.83 -21.59 7.77
CA LYS A 124 -1.96 -23.02 8.14
C LYS A 124 -2.96 -23.24 9.28
N ASP A 125 -3.01 -22.35 10.26
CA ASP A 125 -3.95 -22.46 11.37
C ASP A 125 -5.39 -22.20 10.93
N LEU A 126 -5.58 -21.30 9.95
CA LEU A 126 -6.87 -21.03 9.33
C LEU A 126 -7.35 -22.19 8.45
N GLU A 127 -6.45 -22.86 7.73
CA GLU A 127 -6.77 -24.05 6.91
C GLU A 127 -7.30 -25.23 7.73
N LYS A 128 -6.90 -25.35 9.00
CA LYS A 128 -7.39 -26.40 9.92
C LYS A 128 -8.84 -26.17 10.38
N MET A 129 -9.41 -24.99 10.17
CA MET A 129 -10.74 -24.65 10.67
C MET A 129 -11.85 -25.15 9.74
N VAL A 130 -12.87 -25.79 10.32
CA VAL A 130 -13.87 -26.63 9.62
C VAL A 130 -14.92 -25.82 8.83
N ASN A 131 -15.16 -24.54 9.17
CA ASN A 131 -16.23 -23.74 8.56
C ASN A 131 -15.77 -22.94 7.33
N GLN A 132 -15.62 -23.62 6.18
CA GLN A 132 -15.04 -23.05 4.97
C GLN A 132 -15.82 -21.85 4.37
N GLN A 133 -17.16 -21.84 4.46
CA GLN A 133 -17.96 -20.81 3.77
C GLN A 133 -17.91 -19.43 4.46
N GLU A 134 -18.07 -19.38 5.78
CA GLU A 134 -17.99 -18.12 6.53
C GLU A 134 -16.57 -17.54 6.46
N VAL A 135 -15.56 -18.42 6.60
CA VAL A 135 -14.14 -18.08 6.44
C VAL A 135 -13.88 -17.45 5.08
N SER A 136 -14.40 -18.05 3.99
CA SER A 136 -14.23 -17.53 2.63
C SER A 136 -14.74 -16.11 2.48
N ASN A 137 -15.93 -15.81 3.03
CA ASN A 137 -16.50 -14.45 2.97
C ASN A 137 -15.68 -13.43 3.76
N GLN A 138 -15.16 -13.82 4.93
CA GLN A 138 -14.32 -12.95 5.75
C GLN A 138 -12.95 -12.70 5.11
N LEU A 139 -12.36 -13.72 4.48
CA LEU A 139 -11.12 -13.59 3.71
C LEU A 139 -11.27 -12.65 2.51
N ALA A 140 -12.35 -12.76 1.75
CA ALA A 140 -12.60 -11.85 0.62
C ALA A 140 -12.66 -10.37 1.07
N LYS A 141 -13.35 -10.09 2.18
CA LYS A 141 -13.40 -8.74 2.76
C LYS A 141 -12.04 -8.27 3.26
N MET A 142 -11.25 -9.17 3.84
CA MET A 142 -9.89 -8.86 4.28
C MET A 142 -8.98 -8.51 3.09
N GLU A 143 -9.03 -9.28 2.00
CA GLU A 143 -8.25 -9.03 0.78
C GLU A 143 -8.57 -7.67 0.16
N GLU A 144 -9.86 -7.31 0.11
CA GLU A 144 -10.30 -5.98 -0.35
C GLU A 144 -9.69 -4.86 0.51
N ARG A 145 -9.71 -5.00 1.85
CA ARG A 145 -9.09 -4.02 2.75
C ARG A 145 -7.59 -3.91 2.56
N ILE A 146 -6.88 -5.03 2.39
CA ILE A 146 -5.44 -5.07 2.12
C ILE A 146 -5.13 -4.32 0.82
N LYS A 147 -5.89 -4.58 -0.25
CA LYS A 147 -5.73 -3.92 -1.54
C LYS A 147 -5.95 -2.41 -1.44
N ASN A 148 -7.00 -1.97 -0.75
CA ASN A 148 -7.25 -0.55 -0.52
C ASN A 148 -6.09 0.11 0.24
N LYS A 149 -5.49 -0.59 1.22
CA LYS A 149 -4.29 -0.12 1.92
C LYS A 149 -3.06 -0.06 1.04
N GLU A 150 -2.89 -0.98 0.10
CA GLU A 150 -1.81 -0.95 -0.88
C GLU A 150 -1.90 0.28 -1.78
N GLU A 151 -3.07 0.56 -2.35
CA GLU A 151 -3.31 1.72 -3.20
C GLU A 151 -3.04 3.04 -2.44
N GLU A 152 -3.50 3.13 -1.19
CA GLU A 152 -3.23 4.28 -0.29
C GLU A 152 -1.72 4.51 -0.08
N ILE A 153 -0.98 3.43 0.24
CA ILE A 153 0.47 3.50 0.48
C ILE A 153 1.20 3.90 -0.81
N LYS A 154 0.86 3.28 -1.94
CA LYS A 154 1.44 3.56 -3.25
C LYS A 154 1.29 5.03 -3.62
N LEU A 155 0.07 5.57 -3.53
CA LEU A 155 -0.21 6.97 -3.84
C LEU A 155 0.59 7.92 -2.95
N ARG A 156 0.62 7.66 -1.64
CA ARG A 156 1.38 8.47 -0.67
C ARG A 156 2.87 8.46 -0.96
N LYS A 157 3.45 7.29 -1.27
CA LYS A 157 4.87 7.14 -1.59
C LYS A 157 5.22 7.84 -2.91
N ALA A 158 4.39 7.69 -3.94
CA ALA A 158 4.56 8.37 -5.22
C ALA A 158 4.52 9.90 -5.06
N HIS A 159 3.53 10.43 -4.33
CA HIS A 159 3.43 11.86 -4.05
C HIS A 159 4.67 12.38 -3.31
N LYS A 160 5.15 11.68 -2.27
CA LYS A 160 6.37 12.05 -1.54
C LYS A 160 7.59 12.07 -2.46
N PHE A 161 7.76 11.03 -3.29
CA PHE A 161 8.88 10.94 -4.21
C PHE A 161 8.87 12.08 -5.23
N ASN A 162 7.73 12.37 -5.86
CA ASN A 162 7.60 13.46 -6.84
C ASN A 162 7.88 14.82 -6.20
N ARG A 163 7.32 15.04 -5.01
CA ARG A 163 7.56 16.26 -4.23
C ARG A 163 9.04 16.44 -3.91
N ASP A 164 9.76 15.38 -3.56
CA ASP A 164 11.19 15.43 -3.26
C ASP A 164 12.03 15.57 -4.55
N LYS A 165 11.63 14.92 -5.65
CA LYS A 165 12.21 15.10 -6.99
C LYS A 165 12.19 16.57 -7.44
N LEU A 166 11.03 17.23 -7.33
CA LEU A 166 10.89 18.64 -7.66
C LEU A 166 11.81 19.52 -6.79
N ASP A 167 12.07 19.15 -5.55
CA ASP A 167 12.99 19.93 -4.72
C ASP A 167 14.44 19.78 -5.12
N TYR A 168 14.85 18.60 -5.60
CA TYR A 168 16.16 18.42 -6.22
C TYR A 168 16.28 19.29 -7.47
N GLU A 169 15.27 19.26 -8.34
CA GLU A 169 15.26 20.03 -9.60
C GLU A 169 15.33 21.55 -9.38
N HIS A 170 14.71 22.06 -8.31
CA HIS A 170 14.75 23.49 -7.97
C HIS A 170 15.86 23.85 -6.96
N GLY A 171 16.76 22.92 -6.60
CA GLY A 171 17.84 23.17 -5.63
C GLY A 171 17.36 23.47 -4.19
N ARG A 172 16.12 23.10 -3.82
CA ARG A 172 15.49 23.50 -2.55
C ARG A 172 15.88 22.64 -1.34
N ILE A 173 16.58 21.54 -1.53
CA ILE A 173 16.78 20.51 -0.48
C ILE A 173 17.63 20.99 0.68
N TYR A 174 18.62 21.82 0.40
CA TYR A 174 19.49 22.39 1.43
C TYR A 174 19.04 23.80 1.83
N THR A 175 17.99 24.33 1.21
CA THR A 175 17.46 25.68 1.52
C THR A 175 16.56 25.71 2.75
N PHE A 176 16.13 24.55 3.26
CA PHE A 176 15.26 24.47 4.44
C PHE A 176 15.90 25.06 5.71
N ALA A 177 17.23 25.16 5.76
CA ALA A 177 17.95 25.81 6.86
C ALA A 177 17.54 27.28 7.06
N ARG A 178 17.17 28.01 6.00
CA ARG A 178 16.76 29.43 6.09
C ARG A 178 15.50 29.68 6.92
N LYS A 179 14.71 28.64 7.24
CA LYS A 179 13.52 28.81 8.07
C LYS A 179 13.83 29.05 9.54
N TYR A 180 15.04 28.69 10.01
CA TYR A 180 15.44 28.94 11.39
C TYR A 180 15.80 30.41 11.64
N ASP A 181 16.26 31.14 10.61
CA ASP A 181 16.56 32.57 10.73
C ASP A 181 15.27 33.42 10.83
N ASN A 182 14.22 33.05 10.09
CA ASN A 182 12.97 33.81 10.06
C ASN A 182 12.04 33.56 11.27
N ALA A 183 12.30 32.52 12.08
CA ALA A 183 11.52 32.28 13.29
C ALA A 183 11.99 33.14 14.47
N ARG A 184 13.23 33.66 14.42
CA ARG A 184 13.83 34.41 15.53
C ARG A 184 13.53 35.91 15.53
N THR A 185 12.96 36.43 14.44
CA THR A 185 12.68 37.87 14.27
C THR A 185 11.23 38.26 14.56
N LYS A 186 10.34 37.32 14.91
CA LYS A 186 8.89 37.60 15.04
C LYS A 186 8.40 38.00 16.43
N ASP A 187 9.26 38.01 17.45
CA ASP A 187 8.85 38.25 18.85
C ASP A 187 9.19 39.64 19.41
N VAL A 188 9.68 40.60 18.60
CA VAL A 188 10.16 41.91 19.12
C VAL A 188 9.22 43.09 18.80
N SER A 189 8.12 42.92 18.07
CA SER A 189 7.30 44.07 17.62
C SER A 189 5.82 43.96 18.02
N LYS A 190 5.56 43.76 19.31
CA LYS A 190 4.21 43.92 19.88
C LYS A 190 4.21 44.75 21.17
N SER A 191 4.82 45.92 21.10
CA SER A 191 4.42 47.12 21.83
C SER A 191 4.04 48.13 20.74
N GLY A 192 2.77 48.44 20.50
CA GLY A 192 1.97 49.31 21.36
C GLY A 192 1.87 50.68 20.68
N ALA A 193 0.66 51.23 20.64
CA ALA A 193 0.25 52.56 20.17
C ALA A 193 0.00 52.75 18.65
N ASP A 194 -1.28 52.67 18.29
CA ASP A 194 -2.09 53.82 17.82
C ASP A 194 -1.29 55.01 17.27
N ASP A 195 -1.37 55.29 15.97
CA ASP A 195 -1.86 56.58 15.45
C ASP A 195 -2.08 56.51 13.94
N ALA A 196 -3.03 57.30 13.47
CA ALA A 196 -3.56 57.37 12.13
C ALA A 196 -2.60 58.00 11.10
N THR A 197 -2.91 57.78 9.83
CA THR A 197 -3.13 58.83 8.78
C THR A 197 -2.49 58.48 7.43
N HIS A 198 -3.33 58.60 6.40
CA HIS A 198 -3.10 58.67 4.96
C HIS A 198 -1.67 59.00 4.45
N HIS A 199 -1.25 58.30 3.38
CA HIS A 199 -0.95 59.00 2.12
C HIS A 199 -0.96 58.08 0.89
N ILE A 200 -1.59 58.60 -0.18
CA ILE A 200 -1.65 58.12 -1.55
C ILE A 200 -0.39 58.58 -2.30
N SER A 201 0.21 57.71 -3.11
CA SER A 201 0.95 57.97 -4.39
C SER A 201 1.39 56.61 -4.94
N ALA A 202 0.99 56.11 -6.11
CA ALA A 202 1.15 56.58 -7.50
C ALA A 202 2.59 56.46 -8.03
N ASP A 203 2.72 55.61 -9.05
CA ASP A 203 3.78 55.44 -10.07
C ASP A 203 5.25 55.33 -9.65
N ASP A 204 5.91 54.24 -10.07
CA ASP A 204 6.97 54.36 -11.09
C ASP A 204 7.31 52.99 -11.71
N SER A 205 7.60 53.04 -13.01
CA SER A 205 7.88 51.97 -13.94
C SER A 205 9.36 51.58 -13.91
N SER A 206 9.68 50.29 -14.08
CA SER A 206 10.89 49.92 -14.82
C SER A 206 10.79 48.49 -15.36
N GLU A 207 10.68 48.43 -16.67
CA GLU A 207 11.03 47.30 -17.53
C GLU A 207 12.52 46.96 -17.38
N ILE A 208 12.87 45.68 -17.26
CA ILE A 208 14.09 45.11 -17.87
C ILE A 208 13.75 43.70 -18.34
N GLY A 209 13.90 43.46 -19.64
CA GLY A 209 13.67 42.19 -20.31
C GLY A 209 14.91 41.31 -20.46
N SER A 210 14.62 40.12 -21.02
CA SER A 210 15.48 39.19 -21.76
C SER A 210 16.74 38.61 -21.11
N SER A 211 16.76 37.27 -21.01
CA SER A 211 17.50 36.45 -21.99
C SER A 211 17.11 34.99 -21.88
N ALA A 212 16.74 34.42 -23.03
CA ALA A 212 16.66 32.98 -23.26
C ALA A 212 18.06 32.39 -23.50
N ASP A 213 18.09 31.07 -23.77
CA ASP A 213 19.23 30.21 -24.19
C ASP A 213 19.99 29.59 -23.00
N GLU A 214 20.16 28.27 -22.84
CA GLU A 214 20.02 27.10 -23.71
C GLU A 214 19.75 25.86 -22.83
N ALA A 215 18.93 24.92 -23.32
CA ALA A 215 18.74 23.61 -22.70
C ALA A 215 19.47 22.53 -23.53
N PRO A 216 20.14 21.53 -22.92
CA PRO A 216 20.53 20.33 -23.65
C PRO A 216 19.35 19.36 -23.73
N GLN A 217 19.08 18.93 -24.96
CA GLN A 217 18.00 18.04 -25.37
C GLN A 217 18.19 16.63 -24.80
N ASN A 218 17.20 16.18 -24.02
CA ASN A 218 16.81 14.78 -23.85
C ASN A 218 15.41 14.74 -23.18
N LYS A 219 14.41 15.35 -23.84
CA LYS A 219 13.11 15.69 -23.23
C LYS A 219 11.89 15.13 -23.98
N LEU A 220 12.08 14.12 -24.81
CA LEU A 220 10.98 13.60 -25.64
C LEU A 220 10.20 12.42 -25.03
N ASP A 221 10.65 11.81 -23.94
CA ASP A 221 9.94 10.64 -23.35
C ASP A 221 9.20 10.94 -22.03
N PHE A 222 9.45 12.09 -21.38
CA PHE A 222 8.91 12.39 -20.03
C PHE A 222 7.78 13.44 -20.01
N GLN A 223 7.67 14.28 -21.06
CA GLN A 223 6.60 15.28 -21.17
C GLN A 223 5.25 14.65 -21.55
N GLU A 224 5.27 13.57 -22.32
CA GLU A 224 4.07 12.82 -22.72
C GLU A 224 3.52 11.98 -21.55
N GLU A 225 4.40 11.47 -20.69
CA GLU A 225 4.06 10.77 -19.44
C GLU A 225 3.47 11.75 -18.38
N MET A 226 3.97 12.99 -18.33
CA MET A 226 3.40 14.08 -17.52
C MET A 226 2.04 14.58 -18.05
N ARG A 227 1.84 14.57 -19.38
CA ARG A 227 0.56 14.96 -20.00
C ARG A 227 -0.56 13.98 -19.66
N LEU A 228 -0.25 12.67 -19.56
CA LEU A 228 -1.20 11.63 -19.14
C LEU A 228 -1.55 11.70 -17.63
N MET A 229 -0.66 12.26 -16.81
CA MET A 229 -0.88 12.42 -15.36
C MET A 229 -1.58 13.74 -14.98
N GLN A 230 -1.53 14.77 -15.83
CA GLN A 230 -2.19 16.08 -15.62
C GLN A 230 -3.67 16.12 -16.02
N MET A 231 -4.22 15.09 -16.67
CA MET A 231 -5.65 15.05 -17.04
C MET A 231 -6.61 14.62 -15.91
N VAL A 232 -6.16 14.55 -14.64
CA VAL A 232 -7.02 14.19 -13.48
C VAL A 232 -7.01 15.25 -12.36
N THR A 233 -6.62 16.50 -12.65
CA THR A 233 -6.84 17.62 -11.73
C THR A 233 -7.66 18.70 -12.41
N PRO A 234 -8.93 18.93 -12.00
CA PRO A 234 -9.66 20.08 -12.50
C PRO A 234 -9.04 21.38 -11.97
N PRO A 235 -9.04 22.47 -12.74
CA PRO A 235 -8.56 23.76 -12.29
C PRO A 235 -9.36 24.25 -11.07
N PRO A 236 -8.73 24.95 -10.11
CA PRO A 236 -9.44 25.52 -8.98
C PRO A 236 -10.35 26.65 -9.47
N GLY A 237 -11.65 26.46 -9.28
CA GLY A 237 -12.63 27.54 -9.38
C GLY A 237 -13.55 27.44 -10.60
N GLN A 238 -14.55 26.56 -10.52
CA GLN A 238 -15.92 26.91 -10.88
C GLN A 238 -16.89 25.84 -10.33
N ASN A 239 -17.86 26.30 -9.56
CA ASN A 239 -19.01 25.53 -9.10
C ASN A 239 -19.71 24.83 -10.28
N ARG A 240 -19.92 23.51 -10.20
CA ARG A 240 -21.24 22.86 -10.44
C ARG A 240 -21.19 21.32 -10.45
N ARG A 241 -22.13 20.77 -9.67
CA ARG A 241 -23.02 19.61 -9.93
C ARG A 241 -22.44 18.19 -10.08
N ARG A 242 -23.08 17.31 -9.30
CA ARG A 242 -23.03 15.85 -9.30
C ARG A 242 -23.19 15.25 -10.71
N GLY A 243 -22.36 14.27 -11.04
CA GLY A 243 -22.56 13.37 -12.17
C GLY A 243 -21.77 12.06 -11.98
N ARG A 244 -22.48 10.94 -11.98
CA ARG A 244 -21.94 9.56 -12.05
C ARG A 244 -21.31 9.34 -13.44
N GLY A 245 -20.21 8.59 -13.54
CA GLY A 245 -19.69 8.14 -14.83
C GLY A 245 -18.37 7.37 -14.73
N SER A 246 -18.29 6.28 -15.47
CA SER A 246 -17.36 5.16 -15.40
C SER A 246 -16.09 5.29 -16.25
N GLY A 247 -14.97 4.74 -15.75
CA GLY A 247 -14.02 3.92 -16.53
C GLY A 247 -12.88 4.62 -17.30
N ARG A 248 -11.63 4.29 -16.92
CA ARG A 248 -10.62 3.58 -17.76
C ARG A 248 -9.31 3.45 -16.96
N ARG A 249 -8.80 2.23 -16.81
CA ARG A 249 -7.53 1.89 -16.14
C ARG A 249 -6.39 1.99 -17.16
N GLY A 250 -5.47 2.94 -16.98
CA GLY A 250 -4.18 2.97 -17.66
C GLY A 250 -3.16 2.12 -16.91
N GLY A 251 -2.56 1.16 -17.63
CA GLY A 251 -1.54 0.24 -17.11
C GLY A 251 -0.18 0.92 -16.93
N TRP A 252 0.57 0.49 -15.92
CA TRP A 252 1.96 0.85 -15.70
C TRP A 252 2.82 -0.38 -16.03
N ASP A 253 3.63 -0.30 -17.08
CA ASP A 253 4.60 -1.35 -17.40
C ASP A 253 5.86 -1.17 -16.56
N TYR A 254 5.95 -2.05 -15.56
CA TYR A 254 7.08 -2.23 -14.65
C TYR A 254 8.02 -3.30 -15.24
N VAL A 255 9.16 -2.93 -15.83
CA VAL A 255 10.10 -3.93 -16.39
C VAL A 255 11.20 -4.32 -15.38
N GLY A 256 11.70 -3.40 -14.55
CA GLY A 256 12.78 -3.70 -13.57
C GLY A 256 12.32 -4.45 -12.31
N THR A 257 11.06 -4.30 -11.93
CA THR A 257 10.41 -4.95 -10.77
C THR A 257 9.64 -6.20 -11.19
N ARG A 258 9.61 -6.50 -12.50
CA ARG A 258 8.83 -7.60 -13.07
C ARG A 258 9.28 -8.95 -12.55
N ILE A 259 10.56 -9.15 -12.25
CA ILE A 259 11.10 -10.43 -11.77
C ILE A 259 10.69 -10.72 -10.32
N GLU A 260 10.74 -9.71 -9.44
CA GLU A 260 10.34 -9.86 -8.03
C GLU A 260 8.81 -9.84 -7.88
N LEU A 261 8.10 -9.05 -8.68
CA LEU A 261 6.64 -9.11 -8.78
C LEU A 261 6.20 -10.44 -9.42
N TYR A 262 6.93 -11.00 -10.38
CA TYR A 262 6.66 -12.35 -10.91
C TYR A 262 6.87 -13.40 -9.83
N LYS A 263 7.93 -13.34 -9.03
CA LYS A 263 8.13 -14.29 -7.92
C LYS A 263 7.00 -14.20 -6.91
N PHE A 264 6.56 -12.99 -6.56
CA PHE A 264 5.44 -12.77 -5.65
C PHE A 264 4.09 -13.21 -6.24
N VAL A 265 3.78 -12.84 -7.48
CA VAL A 265 2.56 -13.25 -8.21
C VAL A 265 2.57 -14.74 -8.51
N CYS A 266 3.72 -15.35 -8.78
CA CYS A 266 3.88 -16.80 -8.91
C CYS A 266 3.67 -17.50 -7.57
N LYS A 267 4.15 -16.95 -6.45
CA LYS A 267 3.86 -17.48 -5.10
C LYS A 267 2.37 -17.38 -4.78
N LEU A 268 1.70 -16.27 -5.13
CA LEU A 268 0.24 -16.12 -5.00
C LEU A 268 -0.56 -17.05 -5.94
N ARG A 269 -0.11 -17.26 -7.19
CA ARG A 269 -0.73 -18.21 -8.14
C ARG A 269 -0.52 -19.65 -7.70
N LEU A 270 0.60 -19.98 -7.06
CA LEU A 270 0.86 -21.31 -6.50
C LEU A 270 -0.12 -21.61 -5.35
N ILE A 271 -0.32 -20.64 -4.45
CA ILE A 271 -1.31 -20.72 -3.37
C ILE A 271 -2.74 -20.89 -3.93
N LYS A 272 -3.09 -20.14 -5.01
CA LYS A 272 -4.39 -20.28 -5.67
C LYS A 272 -4.56 -21.61 -6.41
N LYS A 273 -3.49 -22.16 -6.99
CA LYS A 273 -3.48 -23.51 -7.59
C LYS A 273 -3.67 -24.60 -6.56
N ILE A 274 -3.03 -24.50 -5.40
CA ILE A 274 -3.21 -25.44 -4.28
C ILE A 274 -4.66 -25.38 -3.80
N SER A 275 -5.19 -24.17 -3.55
CA SER A 275 -6.59 -23.98 -3.16
C SER A 275 -7.62 -24.52 -4.17
N ASN A 276 -7.37 -24.39 -5.49
CA ASN A 276 -8.25 -24.96 -6.51
C ASN A 276 -8.08 -26.48 -6.67
N LYS A 277 -6.88 -27.02 -6.44
CA LYS A 277 -6.62 -28.46 -6.48
C LYS A 277 -7.33 -29.17 -5.32
N ASP A 278 -7.41 -28.52 -4.16
CA ASP A 278 -8.13 -29.03 -2.99
C ASP A 278 -9.65 -29.00 -3.20
N LYS A 279 -10.19 -27.96 -3.88
CA LYS A 279 -11.61 -27.90 -4.27
C LYS A 279 -11.99 -29.03 -5.23
N ASN A 280 -11.16 -29.31 -6.23
CA ASN A 280 -11.41 -30.42 -7.15
C ASN A 280 -11.27 -31.77 -6.46
N SER A 281 -10.27 -31.95 -5.58
CA SER A 281 -10.14 -33.20 -4.81
C SER A 281 -11.28 -33.43 -3.81
N PHE A 282 -11.87 -32.36 -3.28
CA PHE A 282 -13.02 -32.44 -2.38
C PHE A 282 -14.27 -32.88 -3.13
N VAL A 283 -14.53 -32.30 -4.31
CA VAL A 283 -15.62 -32.74 -5.20
C VAL A 283 -15.41 -34.20 -5.63
N ASP A 284 -14.18 -34.58 -5.98
CA ASP A 284 -13.85 -35.96 -6.33
C ASP A 284 -14.01 -36.94 -5.15
N ASN A 285 -13.69 -36.52 -3.92
CA ASN A 285 -13.88 -37.35 -2.72
C ASN A 285 -15.36 -37.46 -2.32
N VAL A 286 -16.14 -36.39 -2.47
CA VAL A 286 -17.59 -36.42 -2.23
C VAL A 286 -18.29 -37.32 -3.25
N ASN A 287 -17.90 -37.23 -4.53
CA ASN A 287 -18.42 -38.12 -5.58
C ASN A 287 -17.99 -39.58 -5.37
N ARG A 288 -16.75 -39.84 -4.94
CA ARG A 288 -16.31 -41.21 -4.56
C ARG A 288 -17.03 -41.74 -3.33
N ARG A 289 -17.31 -40.91 -2.32
CA ARG A 289 -18.08 -41.33 -1.14
C ARG A 289 -19.53 -41.62 -1.50
N ALA A 290 -20.15 -40.82 -2.38
CA ALA A 290 -21.50 -41.08 -2.89
C ALA A 290 -21.60 -42.38 -3.69
N LEU A 291 -20.53 -42.77 -4.40
CA LEU A 291 -20.45 -44.06 -5.10
C LEU A 291 -20.21 -45.26 -4.15
N VAL A 292 -19.59 -45.05 -2.99
CA VAL A 292 -19.30 -46.11 -2.01
C VAL A 292 -20.42 -46.28 -0.98
N SER A 293 -21.21 -45.24 -0.70
CA SER A 293 -22.45 -45.33 0.09
C SER A 293 -23.61 -45.77 -0.82
N GLY A 294 -23.75 -47.08 -1.01
CA GLY A 294 -24.71 -47.70 -1.92
C GLY A 294 -26.16 -47.19 -1.81
N PHE A 295 -26.52 -46.25 -2.69
CA PHE A 295 -27.90 -46.08 -3.17
C PHE A 295 -28.15 -47.07 -4.31
N ASN A 296 -28.22 -48.35 -3.95
CA ASN A 296 -28.77 -49.38 -4.83
C ASN A 296 -30.30 -49.21 -4.84
N ASN A 297 -30.83 -48.40 -5.75
CA ASN A 297 -32.20 -48.49 -6.31
C ASN A 297 -32.59 -47.29 -7.22
N ALA A 298 -31.64 -46.47 -7.67
CA ALA A 298 -31.94 -45.56 -8.78
C ALA A 298 -31.84 -46.36 -10.09
N ASP A 299 -33.01 -46.55 -10.71
CA ASP A 299 -33.22 -47.16 -12.02
C ASP A 299 -32.17 -46.67 -13.04
N SER A 300 -31.44 -47.61 -13.64
CA SER A 300 -30.35 -47.39 -14.60
C SER A 300 -30.74 -46.41 -15.73
N SER A 301 -32.03 -46.35 -16.02
CA SER A 301 -32.66 -45.45 -17.00
C SER A 301 -32.52 -43.96 -16.64
N GLN A 302 -32.50 -43.59 -15.35
CA GLN A 302 -32.35 -42.20 -14.92
C GLN A 302 -30.89 -41.70 -14.96
N LEU A 303 -29.92 -42.60 -14.77
CA LEU A 303 -28.50 -42.27 -14.85
C LEU A 303 -28.04 -42.03 -16.29
N MET A 304 -28.61 -42.73 -17.28
CA MET A 304 -28.39 -42.43 -18.70
C MET A 304 -28.94 -41.05 -19.08
N ALA A 305 -30.16 -40.71 -18.65
CA ALA A 305 -30.77 -39.41 -18.95
C ALA A 305 -29.99 -38.22 -18.38
N ILE A 306 -29.35 -38.38 -17.21
CA ILE A 306 -28.51 -37.33 -16.61
C ILE A 306 -27.18 -37.17 -17.38
N ASN A 307 -26.60 -38.26 -17.88
CA ASN A 307 -25.39 -38.20 -18.71
C ASN A 307 -25.66 -37.62 -20.10
N ASP A 308 -26.81 -37.90 -20.70
CA ASP A 308 -27.20 -37.35 -21.99
C ASP A 308 -27.45 -35.82 -21.89
N LEU A 309 -28.10 -35.36 -20.82
CA LEU A 309 -28.27 -33.93 -20.54
C LEU A 309 -26.95 -33.20 -20.23
N ALA A 310 -25.96 -33.88 -19.66
CA ALA A 310 -24.64 -33.32 -19.41
C ALA A 310 -23.81 -33.18 -20.70
N ASN A 311 -24.02 -34.08 -21.67
CA ASN A 311 -23.35 -34.04 -22.97
C ASN A 311 -23.97 -33.00 -23.91
N GLU A 312 -25.30 -32.86 -23.96
CA GLU A 312 -25.97 -31.79 -24.73
C GLU A 312 -25.54 -30.37 -24.28
N ARG A 313 -25.28 -30.20 -22.98
CA ARG A 313 -24.85 -28.91 -22.44
C ARG A 313 -23.41 -28.53 -22.81
N ASN A 314 -22.56 -29.50 -23.14
CA ASN A 314 -21.18 -29.25 -23.59
C ASN A 314 -21.09 -28.98 -25.10
N GLU A 315 -21.99 -29.54 -25.92
CA GLU A 315 -22.04 -29.22 -27.36
C GLU A 315 -22.57 -27.79 -27.62
N LEU A 316 -23.50 -27.30 -26.80
CA LEU A 316 -24.01 -25.92 -26.89
C LEU A 316 -22.97 -24.84 -26.53
N VAL A 317 -21.89 -25.18 -25.81
CA VAL A 317 -20.85 -24.22 -25.41
C VAL A 317 -19.72 -24.13 -26.44
N CYS A 318 -19.51 -25.16 -27.27
CA CYS A 318 -18.48 -25.15 -28.31
C CYS A 318 -18.93 -24.57 -29.67
N SER A 319 -20.22 -24.28 -29.87
CA SER A 319 -20.76 -23.75 -31.14
C SER A 319 -20.73 -22.21 -31.27
N THR A 320 -20.19 -21.47 -30.31
CA THR A 320 -20.26 -19.98 -30.33
C THR A 320 -18.92 -19.26 -30.57
N TYR A 321 -17.89 -19.99 -31.00
CA TYR A 321 -16.55 -19.43 -31.24
C TYR A 321 -15.93 -19.94 -32.54
N ASP A 322 -16.64 -19.82 -33.66
CA ASP A 322 -16.03 -19.90 -35.00
C ASP A 322 -16.86 -19.07 -35.97
N ASP A 323 -16.69 -17.75 -35.96
CA ASP A 323 -17.05 -16.86 -37.06
C ASP A 323 -16.45 -15.46 -36.82
N THR A 324 -15.20 -15.26 -37.23
CA THR A 324 -14.65 -13.97 -37.70
C THR A 324 -13.19 -14.16 -38.14
N ASN A 325 -12.99 -14.88 -39.23
CA ASN A 325 -11.74 -14.76 -39.98
C ASN A 325 -11.97 -14.97 -41.48
N THR A 326 -12.34 -13.91 -42.19
CA THR A 326 -12.14 -13.81 -43.64
C THR A 326 -11.85 -12.37 -44.06
N ASN A 327 -10.72 -12.24 -44.77
CA ASN A 327 -10.43 -11.28 -45.84
C ASN A 327 -10.24 -9.80 -45.48
N THR A 328 -9.03 -9.28 -45.74
CA THR A 328 -8.75 -8.56 -47.00
C THR A 328 -7.24 -8.40 -47.19
N SER A 329 -6.71 -9.10 -48.20
CA SER A 329 -5.52 -8.69 -48.95
C SER A 329 -5.93 -7.74 -50.08
N THR A 330 -4.92 -7.11 -50.70
CA THR A 330 -4.92 -6.36 -51.98
C THR A 330 -5.49 -4.93 -52.00
N LEU A 331 -4.60 -3.93 -52.07
CA LEU A 331 -4.35 -3.13 -53.29
C LEU A 331 -3.25 -2.06 -53.06
N ASN A 332 -2.29 -2.06 -54.01
CA ASN A 332 -1.30 -1.04 -54.41
C ASN A 332 -0.23 -0.54 -53.42
#